data_AF-A0A9E2CGR5-F1
#
_entry.id   AF-A0A9E2CGR5-F1
#
_cell.length_a   1.000
_cell.length_b   1.000
_cell.length_c   1.000
_cell.angle_alpha   90.00
_cell.angle_beta   90.00
_cell.angle_gamma   90.00
#
_symmetry.space_group_name_H-M   'P 1'
#
loop_
_entity.id
_entity.type
_entity.pdbx_description
1 polymer ?
#
loop_
_entity_poly.entity_id
_entity_poly.type
_entity_poly.pdbx_seq_one_letter_code
_entity_poly.pdbx_strand_id
1 'polypeptide(L)'
;LQHRALDDALQTRAVFDRVVEEAGGWSNVSMANLQALHSCVPAWPNDSRRSLPGVLYDALANGRELAIGYVNGHGQASSRVIRPVACFPAGRHTYVRAQCTKAGKMRTFRLDRMVFA
;
A
#
# COMPACT_ATOMS: atom_id res chain seq x y z
N LEU A 1 -24.19 -32.30 1.87
CA LEU A 1 -22.73 -32.06 1.79
C LEU A 1 -22.48 -30.62 2.17
N GLN A 2 -22.05 -30.38 3.41
CA GLN A 2 -21.66 -29.04 3.87
C GLN A 2 -20.27 -28.76 3.30
N HIS A 3 -20.15 -27.73 2.46
CA HIS A 3 -18.92 -27.40 1.78
C HIS A 3 -18.18 -26.38 2.64
N ARG A 4 -17.03 -26.75 3.23
CA ARG A 4 -16.24 -25.86 4.13
C ARG A 4 -16.08 -24.44 3.57
N ALA A 5 -15.79 -24.30 2.27
CA ALA A 5 -15.61 -22.98 1.68
C ALA A 5 -16.90 -22.11 1.70
N LEU A 6 -18.08 -22.74 1.66
CA LEU A 6 -19.35 -22.03 1.81
C LEU A 6 -19.53 -21.57 3.26
N ASP A 7 -19.21 -22.44 4.22
CA ASP A 7 -19.28 -22.09 5.64
C ASP A 7 -18.31 -20.95 5.98
N ASP A 8 -17.08 -20.99 5.46
CA ASP A 8 -16.07 -19.92 5.62
C ASP A 8 -16.55 -18.59 5.01
N ALA A 9 -17.17 -18.63 3.83
CA ALA A 9 -17.73 -17.45 3.18
C ALA A 9 -18.89 -16.84 3.99
N LEU A 10 -19.76 -17.68 4.55
CA LEU A 10 -20.87 -17.24 5.39
C LEU A 10 -20.39 -16.65 6.72
N GLN A 11 -19.39 -17.24 7.35
CA GLN A 11 -18.77 -16.70 8.57
C GLN A 11 -18.09 -15.35 8.29
N THR A 12 -17.34 -15.25 7.20
CA THR A 12 -16.70 -13.99 6.80
C THR A 12 -17.73 -12.89 6.54
N ARG A 13 -18.85 -13.24 5.87
CA ARG A 13 -19.96 -12.31 5.66
C ARG A 13 -20.55 -11.82 6.99
N ALA A 14 -20.78 -12.71 7.95
CA ALA A 14 -21.33 -12.33 9.25
C ALA A 14 -20.43 -11.33 10.01
N VAL A 15 -19.11 -11.53 9.96
CA VAL A 15 -18.15 -10.56 10.53
C VAL A 15 -18.24 -9.23 9.80
N PHE A 16 -18.29 -9.24 8.47
CA PHE A 16 -18.39 -8.04 7.66
C PHE A 16 -19.69 -7.25 7.95
N ASP A 17 -20.83 -7.93 8.02
CA ASP A 17 -22.12 -7.32 8.34
C ASP A 17 -22.07 -6.63 9.71
N ARG A 18 -21.43 -7.26 10.70
CA ARG A 18 -21.25 -6.68 12.03
C ARG A 18 -20.41 -5.41 12.01
N VAL A 19 -19.33 -5.39 11.22
CA VAL A 19 -18.49 -4.19 11.04
C VAL A 19 -19.29 -3.05 10.40
N VAL A 20 -20.13 -3.36 9.40
CA VAL A 20 -20.98 -2.35 8.75
C VAL A 20 -22.00 -1.78 9.74
N GLU A 21 -22.63 -2.61 10.57
CA GLU A 21 -23.52 -2.14 11.64
C GLU A 21 -22.80 -1.19 12.59
N GLU A 22 -21.62 -1.56 13.08
CA GLU A 22 -20.82 -0.74 13.99
C GLU A 22 -20.37 0.58 13.35
N ALA A 23 -20.23 0.62 12.03
CA ALA A 23 -19.93 1.83 11.25
C ALA A 23 -21.16 2.72 10.97
N GLY A 24 -22.34 2.39 11.52
CA GLY A 24 -23.58 3.15 11.35
C GLY A 24 -24.52 2.58 10.28
N GLY A 25 -24.31 1.33 9.88
CA GLY A 25 -25.14 0.60 8.94
C GLY A 25 -24.95 1.01 7.47
N TRP A 26 -25.62 0.29 6.57
CA TRP A 26 -25.55 0.50 5.12
C TRP A 26 -26.00 1.89 4.66
N SER A 27 -26.80 2.59 5.47
CA SER A 27 -27.20 3.98 5.22
C SER A 27 -26.05 4.97 5.41
N ASN A 28 -25.03 4.62 6.19
CA ASN A 28 -23.90 5.50 6.54
C ASN A 28 -22.56 5.01 5.97
N VAL A 29 -22.52 3.78 5.45
CA VAL A 29 -21.36 3.18 4.79
C VAL A 29 -21.53 3.27 3.27
N SER A 30 -20.80 4.18 2.63
CA SER A 30 -20.79 4.27 1.17
C SER A 30 -19.84 3.25 0.54
N MET A 31 -20.03 2.95 -0.75
CA MET A 31 -19.05 2.18 -1.54
C MET A 31 -17.65 2.79 -1.50
N ALA A 32 -17.53 4.12 -1.39
CA ALA A 32 -16.25 4.78 -1.23
C ALA A 32 -15.60 4.48 0.13
N ASN A 33 -16.39 4.37 1.22
CA ASN A 33 -15.89 3.96 2.53
C ASN A 33 -15.38 2.50 2.51
N LEU A 34 -16.13 1.59 1.89
CA LEU A 34 -15.70 0.20 1.72
C LEU A 34 -14.47 0.07 0.82
N GLN A 35 -14.42 0.85 -0.26
CA GLN A 35 -13.22 0.94 -1.08
C GLN A 35 -12.05 1.50 -0.29
N ALA A 36 -12.23 2.46 0.61
CA ALA A 36 -11.13 2.97 1.46
C ALA A 36 -10.65 1.95 2.51
N LEU A 37 -11.51 1.03 2.95
CA LEU A 37 -11.13 -0.08 3.83
C LEU A 37 -10.25 -1.12 3.11
N HIS A 38 -10.56 -1.41 1.85
CA HIS A 38 -9.85 -2.42 1.04
C HIS A 38 -8.71 -1.85 0.20
N SER A 39 -8.84 -0.60 -0.17
CA SER A 39 -7.89 0.17 -0.92
C SER A 39 -7.30 1.14 0.08
N CYS A 40 -6.06 0.88 0.48
CA CYS A 40 -5.16 2.01 0.55
C CYS A 40 -5.13 2.61 -0.86
N VAL A 41 -6.12 3.46 -1.19
CA VAL A 41 -6.08 4.29 -2.39
C VAL A 41 -4.82 5.10 -2.17
N PRO A 42 -3.82 5.03 -3.06
CA PRO A 42 -2.64 5.84 -2.91
C PRO A 42 -3.03 7.31 -3.11
N ALA A 43 -3.52 7.93 -2.06
CA ALA A 43 -3.64 9.36 -1.99
C ALA A 43 -2.20 9.86 -1.89
N TRP A 44 -1.78 10.61 -2.89
CA TRP A 44 -0.57 11.40 -2.78
C TRP A 44 -0.66 12.21 -1.48
N PRO A 45 0.41 12.26 -0.67
CA PRO A 45 0.41 13.10 0.51
C PRO A 45 0.02 14.53 0.12
N ASN A 46 -0.77 15.20 0.95
CA ASN A 46 -0.95 16.65 0.82
C ASN A 46 0.44 17.30 0.91
N ASP A 47 0.79 18.13 -0.08
CA ASP A 47 2.14 18.65 -0.29
C ASP A 47 3.22 17.55 -0.47
N SER A 48 2.99 16.67 -1.44
CA SER A 48 3.88 15.57 -1.84
C SER A 48 5.32 16.01 -2.13
N ARG A 49 5.53 17.25 -2.59
CA ARG A 49 6.86 17.81 -2.85
C ARG A 49 7.65 18.07 -1.58
N ARG A 50 7.01 18.48 -0.48
CA ARG A 50 7.69 18.70 0.81
C ARG A 50 7.80 17.43 1.65
N SER A 51 6.89 16.48 1.48
CA SER A 51 6.79 15.29 2.33
C SER A 51 7.62 14.08 1.86
N LEU A 52 8.08 14.08 0.61
CA LEU A 52 8.91 13.01 0.06
C LEU A 52 10.36 13.47 -0.15
N PRO A 53 11.33 12.56 -0.05
CA PRO A 53 12.68 12.81 -0.56
C PRO A 53 12.62 13.28 -2.01
N GLY A 54 13.33 14.36 -2.36
CA GLY A 54 13.24 15.00 -3.68
C GLY A 54 13.47 14.04 -4.84
N VAL A 55 14.48 13.16 -4.73
CA VAL A 55 14.78 12.15 -5.75
C VAL A 55 13.64 11.14 -5.95
N LEU A 56 12.90 10.80 -4.90
CA LEU A 56 11.74 9.93 -5.00
C LEU A 56 10.55 10.66 -5.62
N TYR A 57 10.33 11.92 -5.24
CA TYR A 57 9.30 12.76 -5.84
C TYR A 57 9.51 12.90 -7.35
N ASP A 58 10.74 13.21 -7.78
CA ASP A 58 11.07 13.37 -9.19
C ASP A 58 10.89 12.05 -9.97
N ALA A 59 11.32 10.92 -9.39
CA ALA A 59 11.12 9.62 -10.00
C ALA A 59 9.63 9.26 -10.15
N LEU A 60 8.80 9.55 -9.14
CA LEU A 60 7.35 9.33 -9.21
C LEU A 60 6.68 10.26 -10.24
N ALA A 61 7.00 11.55 -10.21
CA ALA A 61 6.39 12.56 -11.09
C ALA A 61 6.72 12.33 -12.56
N ASN A 62 7.92 11.83 -12.86
CA ASN A 62 8.39 11.60 -14.22
C ASN A 62 8.32 10.11 -14.64
N GLY A 63 7.90 9.21 -13.76
CA GLY A 63 7.88 7.77 -14.00
C GLY A 63 9.25 7.18 -14.36
N ARG A 64 10.33 7.68 -13.75
CA ARG A 64 11.72 7.26 -14.01
C ARG A 64 12.16 6.15 -13.04
N GLU A 65 13.17 5.38 -13.45
CA GLU A 65 13.82 4.44 -12.56
C GLU A 65 14.66 5.16 -11.50
N LEU A 66 14.76 4.55 -10.32
CA LEU A 66 15.49 5.05 -9.18
C LEU A 66 16.30 3.90 -8.56
N ALA A 67 17.60 4.12 -8.38
CA ALA A 67 18.44 3.25 -7.59
C ALA A 67 18.27 3.57 -6.10
N ILE A 68 18.05 2.54 -5.28
CA ILE A 68 17.86 2.67 -3.84
C ILE A 68 18.66 1.61 -3.09
N GLY A 69 19.12 1.95 -1.89
CA GLY A 69 19.40 0.98 -0.85
C GLY A 69 18.10 0.61 -0.12
N TYR A 70 17.95 -0.65 0.28
CA TYR A 70 16.80 -1.10 1.05
C TYR A 70 17.20 -2.09 2.14
N VAL A 71 16.77 -1.80 3.37
CA VAL A 71 16.94 -2.67 4.54
C VAL A 71 15.64 -3.45 4.78
N ASN A 72 15.70 -4.78 4.76
CA ASN A 72 14.50 -5.61 4.98
C ASN A 72 14.11 -5.71 6.47
N GLY A 73 13.04 -6.47 6.78
CA GLY A 73 12.59 -6.66 8.17
C GLY A 73 13.56 -7.43 9.07
N HIS A 74 14.57 -8.09 8.49
CA HIS A 74 15.63 -8.79 9.19
C HIS A 74 16.93 -7.96 9.27
N GLY A 75 16.89 -6.68 8.89
CA GLY A 75 18.07 -5.80 8.92
C GLY A 75 19.05 -5.99 7.75
N GLN A 76 18.73 -6.83 6.76
CA GLN A 76 19.64 -7.07 5.64
C GLN A 76 19.51 -5.97 4.59
N ALA A 77 20.63 -5.30 4.31
CA ALA A 77 20.73 -4.28 3.28
C ALA A 77 20.87 -4.89 1.89
N SER A 78 20.30 -4.22 0.89
CA SER A 78 20.46 -4.63 -0.50
C SER A 78 20.19 -3.47 -1.46
N SER A 79 20.87 -3.47 -2.61
CA SER A 79 20.61 -2.50 -3.68
C SER A 79 19.46 -2.96 -4.58
N ARG A 80 18.66 -2.00 -5.05
CA ARG A 80 17.50 -2.21 -5.95
C ARG A 80 17.42 -1.07 -6.96
N VAL A 81 17.02 -1.42 -8.18
CA VAL A 81 16.49 -0.44 -9.15
C VAL A 81 14.97 -0.64 -9.18
N ILE A 82 14.25 0.45 -8.99
CA ILE A 82 12.80 0.45 -8.94
C ILE A 82 12.22 1.53 -9.86
N ARG A 83 11.06 1.26 -10.45
CA ARG A 83 10.22 2.28 -11.09
C ARG A 83 9.01 2.55 -10.18
N PRO A 84 9.02 3.64 -9.38
CA PRO A 84 7.95 3.91 -8.44
C PRO A 84 6.68 4.33 -9.19
N VAL A 85 5.54 3.85 -8.71
CA VAL A 85 4.21 4.05 -9.31
C VAL A 85 3.31 4.84 -8.38
N ALA A 86 3.43 4.60 -7.08
CA ALA A 86 2.61 5.30 -6.08
C ALA A 86 3.30 5.32 -4.72
N CYS A 87 2.98 6.34 -3.91
CA CYS A 87 3.37 6.46 -2.51
C CYS A 87 2.12 6.63 -1.66
N PHE A 88 2.02 5.95 -0.52
CA PHE A 88 0.83 5.96 0.32
C PHE A 88 1.10 5.63 1.78
N PRO A 89 0.33 6.20 2.72
CA PRO A 89 0.37 5.80 4.12
C PRO A 89 -0.42 4.48 4.35
N ALA A 90 0.13 3.57 5.14
CA ALA A 90 -0.58 2.40 5.66
C ALA A 90 -0.16 2.10 7.11
N GLY A 91 -1.12 2.14 8.03
CA GLY A 91 -0.81 2.10 9.46
C GLY A 91 0.07 3.28 9.86
N ARG A 92 1.20 3.01 10.53
CA ARG A 92 2.16 4.04 11.00
C ARG A 92 3.30 4.34 10.02
N HIS A 93 3.26 3.78 8.81
CA HIS A 93 4.37 3.88 7.86
C HIS A 93 3.89 4.34 6.50
N THR A 94 4.80 4.97 5.76
CA THR A 94 4.61 5.29 4.34
C THR A 94 5.26 4.22 3.48
N TYR A 95 4.58 3.85 2.41
CA TYR A 95 4.98 2.80 1.50
C TYR A 95 5.07 3.32 0.07
N VAL A 96 6.01 2.78 -0.69
CA VAL A 96 6.18 3.02 -2.12
C VAL A 96 5.88 1.73 -2.86
N ARG A 97 4.87 1.76 -3.73
CA ARG A 97 4.61 0.66 -4.68
C ARG A 97 5.40 0.92 -5.95
N ALA A 98 6.21 -0.05 -6.35
CA ALA A 98 7.11 0.08 -7.48
C ALA A 98 7.29 -1.24 -8.24
N GLN A 99 7.60 -1.14 -9.53
CA GLN A 99 8.12 -2.28 -10.28
C GLN A 99 9.60 -2.45 -9.94
N CYS A 100 9.99 -3.62 -9.44
CA CYS A 100 11.38 -3.91 -9.10
C CYS A 100 12.05 -4.63 -10.27
N THR A 101 13.03 -4.00 -10.92
CA THR A 101 13.68 -4.54 -12.13
C THR A 101 14.34 -5.90 -11.86
N LYS A 102 15.01 -6.06 -10.70
CA LYS A 102 15.62 -7.34 -10.29
C LYS A 102 14.62 -8.49 -10.10
N ALA A 103 13.37 -8.20 -9.76
CA ALA A 103 12.36 -9.22 -9.47
C ALA A 103 11.31 -9.38 -10.58
N GLY A 104 11.32 -8.51 -11.59
CA GLY A 104 10.35 -8.49 -12.69
C GLY A 104 8.89 -8.28 -12.27
N LYS A 105 8.64 -7.84 -11.02
CA LYS A 105 7.29 -7.78 -10.44
C LYS A 105 7.07 -6.55 -9.57
N MET A 106 5.79 -6.24 -9.34
CA MET A 106 5.37 -5.22 -8.39
C MET A 106 5.75 -5.63 -6.97
N ARG A 107 6.33 -4.70 -6.22
CA ARG A 107 6.62 -4.83 -4.80
C ARG A 107 6.32 -3.53 -4.08
N THR A 108 6.08 -3.65 -2.78
CA THR A 108 5.88 -2.52 -1.88
C THR A 108 7.10 -2.39 -0.97
N PHE A 109 7.64 -1.19 -0.88
CA PHE A 109 8.80 -0.83 -0.07
C PHE A 109 8.37 0.13 1.02
N ARG A 110 8.84 -0.07 2.25
CA ARG A 110 8.63 0.92 3.30
C ARG A 110 9.60 2.09 3.12
N LEU A 111 9.08 3.32 3.09
CA LEU A 111 9.85 4.52 2.83
C LEU A 111 10.95 4.75 3.89
N ASP A 112 10.64 4.48 5.15
CA ASP A 112 11.58 4.62 6.28
C ASP A 112 12.76 3.64 6.24
N ARG A 113 12.73 2.66 5.33
CA ARG A 113 13.81 1.67 5.11
C ARG A 113 14.54 1.87 3.79
N MET A 114 14.19 2.91 3.04
CA MET A 114 14.84 3.27 1.79
C MET A 114 16.00 4.23 2.08
N VAL A 115 17.15 3.96 1.46
CA VAL A 115 18.30 4.84 1.47
C VAL A 115 18.47 5.36 0.05
N PHE A 116 18.50 6.69 -0.06
CA PHE A 116 18.71 7.40 -1.30
C PHE A 116 20.16 7.88 -1.36
N ALA A 117 20.76 7.85 -2.55
CA ALA A 117 22.05 8.46 -2.82
C ALA A 117 21.89 9.97 -3.06
#